data_AF-A0A2E7K4C3-F1
#
_entry.id   AF-A0A2E7K4C3-F1
#
_cell.length_a   1.000
_cell.length_b   1.000
_cell.length_c   1.000
_cell.angle_alpha   90.00
_cell.angle_beta   90.00
_cell.angle_gamma   90.00
#
_symmetry.space_group_name_H-M   'P 1'
#
loop_
_entity.id
_entity.type
_entity.pdbx_description
1 polymer ?
#
loop_
_entity_poly.entity_id
_entity_poly.type
_entity_poly.pdbx_seq_one_letter_code
_entity_poly.pdbx_strand_id
1 'polypeptide(L)'
;MPEIIFTGPEGRLEGRYHHNEDKSSPVAVVLHPHPLYGGTMNNKIVYRLYQCFAQNGFSVLRFNFRGVGRSLGKFDDGLGELSDAATALDWVQQQNPDASSCWISGFSFGSWIALQLLMRRPEIEGFVTVSPPANMYDFGFLSPCPAHGLVLQGDRDDIVN
;
A
#
# COMPACT_ATOMS: atom_id res chain seq x y z
N MET A 1 -5.15 13.93 -12.08
CA MET A 1 -4.27 12.75 -11.92
C MET A 1 -4.70 11.69 -12.90
N PRO A 2 -3.77 11.06 -13.63
CA PRO A 2 -4.11 9.99 -14.56
C PRO A 2 -4.63 8.76 -13.81
N GLU A 3 -5.73 8.21 -14.30
CA GLU A 3 -6.08 6.82 -14.07
C GLU A 3 -5.06 5.94 -14.79
N ILE A 4 -4.56 4.92 -14.10
CA ILE A 4 -3.68 3.92 -14.70
C ILE A 4 -4.32 2.54 -14.54
N ILE A 5 -3.98 1.64 -15.47
CA ILE A 5 -4.30 0.23 -15.38
C ILE A 5 -3.00 -0.52 -15.63
N PHE A 6 -2.65 -1.44 -14.74
CA PHE A 6 -1.48 -2.30 -14.89
C PHE A 6 -1.86 -3.77 -14.71
N THR A 7 -1.03 -4.67 -15.20
CA THR A 7 -1.30 -6.11 -15.12
C THR A 7 -0.90 -6.61 -13.75
N GLY A 8 -1.85 -7.21 -13.03
CA GLY A 8 -1.64 -7.99 -11.81
C GLY A 8 -1.77 -9.50 -12.06
N PRO A 9 -1.60 -10.33 -11.01
CA PRO A 9 -1.63 -11.79 -11.11
C PRO A 9 -2.94 -12.37 -11.64
N GLU A 10 -4.08 -11.80 -11.22
CA GLU A 10 -5.44 -12.23 -11.62
C GLU A 10 -6.05 -11.32 -12.70
N GLY A 11 -5.19 -10.59 -13.43
CA GLY A 11 -5.59 -9.65 -14.46
C GLY A 11 -5.39 -8.20 -14.05
N ARG A 12 -6.19 -7.30 -14.63
CA ARG A 12 -5.95 -5.85 -14.57
C ARG A 12 -6.14 -5.33 -13.14
N LEU A 13 -5.26 -4.45 -12.68
CA LEU A 13 -5.37 -3.69 -11.44
C LEU A 13 -5.55 -2.20 -11.77
N GLU A 14 -6.51 -1.57 -11.11
CA GLU A 14 -6.83 -0.15 -11.26
C GLU A 14 -6.03 0.71 -10.28
N GLY A 15 -5.36 1.75 -10.78
CA GLY A 15 -4.54 2.64 -9.98
C GLY A 15 -4.76 4.13 -10.21
N ARG A 16 -4.18 4.91 -9.31
CA ARG A 16 -3.97 6.35 -9.42
C ARG A 16 -2.52 6.64 -9.05
N TYR A 17 -1.80 7.20 -10.01
CA TYR A 17 -0.38 7.48 -9.88
C TYR A 17 -0.10 8.97 -9.96
N HIS A 18 0.80 9.42 -9.10
CA HIS A 18 1.40 10.74 -9.16
C HIS A 18 2.91 10.57 -9.29
N HIS A 19 3.42 11.11 -10.38
CA HIS A 19 4.85 11.15 -10.65
C HIS A 19 5.38 12.51 -10.18
N ASN A 20 6.47 12.48 -9.42
CA ASN A 20 7.31 13.64 -9.19
C ASN A 20 8.32 13.75 -10.33
N GLU A 21 8.55 14.98 -10.81
CA GLU A 21 9.46 15.27 -11.93
C GLU A 21 10.94 15.06 -11.55
N ASP A 22 11.28 15.07 -10.26
CA ASP A 22 12.60 14.66 -9.78
C ASP A 22 12.78 13.14 -9.94
N LYS A 23 13.70 12.74 -10.81
CA LYS A 23 14.02 11.33 -11.10
C LYS A 23 14.49 10.56 -9.86
N SER A 24 15.11 11.26 -8.91
CA SER A 24 15.59 10.68 -7.66
C SER A 24 14.55 10.67 -6.55
N SER A 25 13.33 11.18 -6.82
CA SER A 25 12.24 11.20 -5.85
C SER A 25 12.00 9.81 -5.27
N PRO A 26 11.78 9.71 -3.95
CA PRO A 26 11.43 8.44 -3.34
C PRO A 26 10.06 7.98 -3.82
N VAL A 27 9.81 6.67 -3.81
CA VAL A 27 8.53 6.09 -4.22
C VAL A 27 7.73 5.59 -3.04
N ALA A 28 6.40 5.65 -3.13
CA ALA A 28 5.50 5.09 -2.12
C ALA A 28 4.31 4.37 -2.74
N VAL A 29 3.93 3.23 -2.15
CA VAL A 29 2.69 2.51 -2.46
C VAL A 29 1.74 2.61 -1.26
N VAL A 30 0.49 3.02 -1.50
CA VAL A 30 -0.54 3.17 -0.46
C VAL A 30 -1.65 2.13 -0.65
N LEU A 31 -1.82 1.27 0.35
CA LEU A 31 -2.75 0.15 0.38
C LEU A 31 -4.02 0.48 1.17
N HIS A 32 -5.16 0.04 0.66
CA HIS A 32 -6.47 0.39 1.19
C HIS A 32 -7.00 -0.62 2.21
N PRO A 33 -8.04 -0.27 3.01
CA PRO A 33 -8.58 -1.18 4.03
C PRO A 33 -9.38 -2.32 3.37
N HIS A 34 -9.95 -3.19 4.18
CA HIS A 34 -10.46 -4.49 3.72
C HIS A 34 -11.43 -4.40 2.52
N PRO A 35 -11.19 -5.13 1.42
CA PRO A 35 -12.03 -5.11 0.22
C PRO A 35 -13.52 -5.36 0.48
N LEU A 36 -13.84 -6.39 1.28
CA LEU A 36 -15.22 -6.79 1.56
C LEU A 36 -15.99 -5.82 2.48
N TYR A 37 -15.30 -4.88 3.14
CA TYR A 37 -15.91 -3.90 4.04
C TYR A 37 -15.93 -2.49 3.43
N GLY A 38 -15.99 -2.40 2.10
CA GLY A 38 -16.05 -1.13 1.37
C GLY A 38 -14.71 -0.41 1.22
N GLY A 39 -13.61 -1.11 1.49
CA GLY A 39 -12.26 -0.58 1.29
C GLY A 39 -11.94 -0.39 -0.19
N THR A 40 -11.46 0.81 -0.55
CA THR A 40 -11.03 1.16 -1.91
C THR A 40 -9.86 2.13 -1.84
N MET A 41 -9.13 2.29 -2.94
CA MET A 41 -8.09 3.32 -3.06
C MET A 41 -8.59 4.74 -2.79
N ASN A 42 -9.91 4.98 -2.91
CA ASN A 42 -10.56 6.27 -2.70
C ASN A 42 -11.07 6.48 -1.26
N ASN A 43 -10.80 5.55 -0.34
CA ASN A 43 -11.05 5.76 1.08
C ASN A 43 -10.36 7.06 1.56
N LYS A 44 -11.02 7.81 2.44
CA LYS A 44 -10.54 9.14 2.88
C LYS A 44 -9.17 9.09 3.54
N ILE A 45 -8.89 8.07 4.36
CA ILE A 45 -7.58 7.90 5.02
C ILE A 45 -6.51 7.55 3.99
N VAL A 46 -6.82 6.62 3.08
CA VAL A 46 -5.91 6.24 1.98
C VAL A 46 -5.57 7.45 1.10
N TYR A 47 -6.58 8.24 0.74
CA TYR A 47 -6.38 9.46 -0.03
C TYR A 47 -5.52 10.49 0.71
N ARG A 48 -5.70 10.63 2.04
CA ARG A 48 -4.88 11.52 2.86
C ARG A 48 -3.43 11.03 2.96
N LEU A 49 -3.18 9.74 3.18
CA LEU A 49 -1.83 9.18 3.16
C LEU A 49 -1.15 9.45 1.81
N TYR A 50 -1.86 9.17 0.72
CA TYR A 50 -1.40 9.46 -0.63
C TYR A 50 -1.04 10.96 -0.82
N GLN A 51 -1.88 11.88 -0.35
CA GLN A 51 -1.60 13.32 -0.42
C GLN A 51 -0.38 13.71 0.41
N CYS A 52 -0.22 13.15 1.61
CA CYS A 52 0.94 13.40 2.45
C CYS A 52 2.24 13.00 1.75
N PHE A 53 2.32 11.79 1.18
CA PHE A 53 3.50 11.37 0.43
C PHE A 53 3.78 12.30 -0.77
N ALA A 54 2.76 12.62 -1.56
CA ALA A 54 2.92 13.51 -2.72
C ALA A 54 3.42 14.91 -2.30
N GLN A 55 2.90 15.47 -1.21
CA GLN A 55 3.34 16.76 -0.65
C GLN A 55 4.77 16.72 -0.09
N ASN A 56 5.25 15.54 0.31
CA ASN A 56 6.62 15.32 0.76
C ASN A 56 7.56 14.90 -0.38
N GLY A 57 7.16 15.11 -1.63
CA GLY A 57 8.02 14.92 -2.80
C GLY A 57 8.15 13.47 -3.27
N PHE A 58 7.25 12.57 -2.89
CA PHE A 58 7.27 11.20 -3.38
C PHE A 58 6.57 11.07 -4.74
N SER A 59 7.03 10.12 -5.55
CA SER A 59 6.21 9.49 -6.60
C SER A 59 5.32 8.43 -5.95
N VAL A 60 4.00 8.57 -6.01
CA VAL A 60 3.07 7.79 -5.17
C VAL A 60 2.01 7.07 -6.00
N LEU A 61 1.88 5.77 -5.73
CA LEU A 61 0.82 4.92 -6.26
C LEU A 61 -0.17 4.55 -5.16
N ARG A 62 -1.46 4.69 -5.45
CA ARG A 62 -2.53 3.98 -4.74
C ARG A 62 -3.33 3.18 -5.76
N PHE A 63 -3.77 1.98 -5.40
CA PHE A 63 -4.47 1.10 -6.33
C PHE A 63 -5.56 0.31 -5.60
N ASN A 64 -6.52 -0.22 -6.36
CA ASN A 64 -7.55 -1.12 -5.86
C ASN A 64 -7.04 -2.56 -5.91
N PHE A 65 -7.13 -3.29 -4.79
CA PHE A 65 -6.88 -4.74 -4.77
C PHE A 65 -7.82 -5.49 -5.72
N ARG A 66 -7.45 -6.73 -6.05
CA ARG A 66 -8.31 -7.64 -6.82
C ARG A 66 -9.76 -7.64 -6.34
N GLY A 67 -10.69 -7.65 -7.29
CA GLY A 67 -12.13 -7.63 -7.03
C GLY A 67 -12.70 -6.27 -6.56
N VAL A 68 -11.89 -5.20 -6.47
CA VAL A 68 -12.35 -3.86 -6.10
C VAL A 68 -12.33 -2.90 -7.30
N GLY A 69 -13.42 -2.16 -7.50
CA GLY A 69 -13.51 -1.17 -8.56
C GLY A 69 -13.37 -1.81 -9.94
N ARG A 70 -12.37 -1.39 -10.73
CA ARG A 70 -12.05 -1.97 -12.04
C ARG A 70 -10.96 -3.05 -11.98
N SER A 71 -10.45 -3.37 -10.79
CA SER A 71 -9.50 -4.46 -10.62
C SER A 71 -10.19 -5.82 -10.77
N LEU A 72 -9.63 -6.69 -11.62
CA LEU A 72 -10.15 -8.03 -11.87
C LEU A 72 -9.81 -8.99 -10.72
N GLY A 73 -10.34 -10.21 -10.79
CA GLY A 73 -10.17 -11.23 -9.75
C GLY A 73 -11.19 -11.11 -8.63
N LYS A 74 -10.91 -11.80 -7.52
CA LYS A 74 -11.73 -11.83 -6.31
C LYS A 74 -10.83 -11.79 -5.09
N PHE A 75 -11.37 -11.31 -3.98
CA PHE A 75 -10.69 -11.32 -2.69
C PHE A 75 -10.16 -12.71 -2.34
N ASP A 76 -8.93 -12.78 -1.82
CA ASP A 76 -8.19 -14.04 -1.64
C ASP A 76 -7.49 -14.11 -0.26
N ASP A 77 -8.19 -13.64 0.77
CA ASP A 77 -7.80 -13.73 2.20
C ASP A 77 -6.37 -13.23 2.51
N GLY A 78 -5.86 -12.28 1.70
CA GLY A 78 -4.57 -11.62 1.88
C GLY A 78 -3.43 -12.16 1.04
N LEU A 79 -3.48 -13.42 0.59
CA LEU A 79 -2.39 -14.01 -0.22
C LEU A 79 -2.36 -13.39 -1.61
N GLY A 80 -3.54 -13.26 -2.21
CA GLY A 80 -3.70 -12.57 -3.47
C GLY A 80 -3.37 -11.08 -3.38
N GLU A 81 -3.89 -10.42 -2.35
CA GLU A 81 -3.67 -8.98 -2.14
C GLU A 81 -2.20 -8.64 -1.89
N LEU A 82 -1.46 -9.52 -1.22
CA LEU A 82 -0.01 -9.39 -1.09
C LEU A 82 0.70 -9.47 -2.46
N SER A 83 0.25 -10.36 -3.33
CA SER A 83 0.79 -10.51 -4.69
C SER A 83 0.45 -9.29 -5.57
N ASP A 84 -0.74 -8.71 -5.39
CA ASP A 84 -1.15 -7.47 -6.04
C ASP A 84 -0.28 -6.30 -5.56
N ALA A 85 -0.02 -6.21 -4.26
CA ALA A 85 0.84 -5.17 -3.66
C ALA A 85 2.29 -5.29 -4.16
N ALA A 86 2.83 -6.50 -4.26
CA ALA A 86 4.15 -6.73 -4.84
C ALA A 86 4.21 -6.27 -6.30
N THR A 87 3.17 -6.55 -7.09
CA THR A 87 3.09 -6.13 -8.50
C THR A 87 2.97 -4.61 -8.62
N ALA A 88 2.22 -3.95 -7.74
CA ALA A 88 2.11 -2.50 -7.68
C ALA A 88 3.45 -1.85 -7.32
N LEU A 89 4.22 -2.46 -6.42
CA LEU A 89 5.57 -2.03 -6.08
C LEU A 89 6.53 -2.14 -7.27
N ASP A 90 6.53 -3.28 -7.94
CA ASP A 90 7.36 -3.49 -9.13
C ASP A 90 7.02 -2.48 -10.22
N TRP A 91 5.72 -2.22 -10.43
CA TRP A 91 5.27 -1.22 -11.39
C TRP A 91 5.79 0.18 -11.04
N VAL A 92 5.69 0.61 -9.78
CA VAL A 92 6.14 1.95 -9.39
C VAL A 92 7.66 2.10 -9.49
N GLN A 93 8.41 1.05 -9.17
CA GLN A 93 9.88 1.04 -9.34
C GLN A 93 10.28 1.08 -10.81
N GLN A 94 9.58 0.36 -11.68
CA GLN A 94 9.83 0.44 -13.13
C GLN A 94 9.57 1.84 -13.69
N GLN A 95 8.59 2.57 -13.15
CA GLN A 95 8.35 3.97 -13.55
C GLN A 95 9.41 4.94 -12.99
N ASN A 96 10.13 4.57 -11.93
CA ASN A 96 11.10 5.41 -11.23
C ASN A 96 12.39 4.62 -10.96
N PRO A 97 13.17 4.25 -12.00
CA PRO A 97 14.34 3.39 -11.85
C PRO A 97 15.46 4.02 -11.00
N ASP A 98 15.49 5.35 -10.92
CA ASP A 98 16.49 6.13 -10.18
C ASP A 98 16.01 6.57 -8.78
N ALA A 99 14.88 6.03 -8.30
CA ALA A 99 14.29 6.42 -7.02
C ALA A 99 15.26 6.20 -5.85
N SER A 100 15.41 7.21 -5.00
CA SER A 100 16.39 7.20 -3.90
C SER A 100 16.01 6.28 -2.73
N SER A 101 14.72 6.00 -2.53
CA SER A 101 14.23 5.07 -1.51
C SER A 101 12.81 4.60 -1.86
N CYS A 102 12.37 3.52 -1.23
CA CYS A 102 11.06 2.92 -1.44
C CYS A 102 10.29 2.76 -0.12
N TRP A 103 9.03 3.19 -0.14
CA TRP A 103 8.17 3.21 1.04
C TRP A 103 6.85 2.47 0.80
N ILE A 104 6.28 1.94 1.87
CA ILE A 104 4.96 1.34 1.82
C ILE A 104 4.05 1.89 2.91
N SER A 105 2.78 2.04 2.58
CA SER A 105 1.79 2.54 3.51
C SER A 105 0.50 1.78 3.38
N GLY A 106 -0.24 1.69 4.48
CA GLY A 106 -1.52 1.00 4.48
C GLY A 106 -2.42 1.42 5.62
N PHE A 107 -3.72 1.33 5.40
CA PHE A 107 -4.75 1.52 6.43
C PHE A 107 -5.49 0.21 6.70
N SER A 108 -5.63 -0.17 7.98
CA SER A 108 -6.32 -1.38 8.44
C SER A 108 -5.78 -2.64 7.77
N PHE A 109 -6.61 -3.43 7.06
CA PHE A 109 -6.15 -4.56 6.26
C PHE A 109 -4.95 -4.22 5.35
N GLY A 110 -4.94 -3.03 4.75
CA GLY A 110 -3.81 -2.56 3.94
C GLY A 110 -2.52 -2.43 4.75
N SER A 111 -2.59 -2.12 6.04
CA SER A 111 -1.42 -2.12 6.94
C SER A 111 -0.86 -3.53 7.14
N TRP A 112 -1.73 -4.53 7.28
CA TRP A 112 -1.31 -5.93 7.41
C TRP A 112 -0.61 -6.41 6.13
N ILE A 113 -1.19 -6.13 4.96
CA ILE A 113 -0.54 -6.45 3.67
C ILE A 113 0.77 -5.67 3.49
N ALA A 114 0.79 -4.38 3.83
CA ALA A 114 1.99 -3.54 3.72
C ALA A 114 3.16 -4.11 4.52
N LEU A 115 2.90 -4.49 5.78
CA LEU A 115 3.91 -5.02 6.68
C LEU A 115 4.35 -6.44 6.30
N GLN A 116 3.46 -7.25 5.72
CA GLN A 116 3.85 -8.52 5.11
C GLN A 116 4.76 -8.34 3.89
N LEU A 117 4.49 -7.34 3.05
CA LEU A 117 5.32 -7.05 1.89
C LEU A 117 6.68 -6.49 2.31
N LEU A 118 6.71 -5.62 3.33
CA LEU A 118 7.93 -5.11 3.97
C LEU A 118 8.89 -6.25 4.34
N MET A 119 8.41 -7.34 4.96
CA MET A 119 9.25 -8.47 5.32
C MET A 119 9.82 -9.25 4.12
N ARG A 120 9.26 -9.06 2.92
CA ARG A 120 9.62 -9.82 1.71
C ARG A 120 10.42 -9.00 0.70
N ARG A 121 10.49 -7.68 0.89
CA ARG A 121 11.07 -6.72 -0.07
C ARG A 121 12.10 -5.85 0.65
N PRO A 122 13.39 -6.25 0.66
CA PRO A 122 14.44 -5.53 1.38
C PRO A 122 14.68 -4.10 0.88
N GLU A 123 14.23 -3.77 -0.33
CA GLU A 123 14.27 -2.41 -0.87
C GLU A 123 13.29 -1.45 -0.19
N ILE A 124 12.30 -1.94 0.58
CA ILE A 124 11.37 -1.08 1.31
C ILE A 124 12.07 -0.62 2.58
N GLU A 125 12.45 0.66 2.60
CA GLU A 125 13.26 1.27 3.66
C GLU A 125 12.40 1.98 4.72
N GLY A 126 11.13 2.23 4.43
CA GLY A 126 10.22 2.93 5.33
C GLY A 126 8.77 2.49 5.22
N PHE A 127 8.04 2.56 6.33
CA PHE A 127 6.59 2.32 6.32
C PHE A 127 5.79 3.33 7.12
N VAL A 128 4.53 3.54 6.71
CA VAL A 128 3.52 4.28 7.47
C VAL A 128 2.22 3.49 7.51
N THR A 129 1.82 2.99 8.69
CA THR A 129 0.57 2.26 8.85
C THR A 129 -0.42 3.00 9.75
N VAL A 130 -1.71 2.86 9.44
CA VAL A 130 -2.81 3.46 10.18
C VAL A 130 -3.78 2.37 10.61
N SER A 131 -4.12 2.32 11.89
CA SER A 131 -4.99 1.30 12.50
C SER A 131 -4.65 -0.15 12.12
N PRO A 132 -3.41 -0.63 12.29
CA PRO A 132 -3.05 -2.00 11.94
C PRO A 132 -3.87 -3.01 12.78
N PRO A 133 -4.65 -3.93 12.16
CA PRO A 133 -5.63 -4.78 12.83
C PRO A 133 -5.00 -5.96 13.58
N ALA A 134 -4.14 -5.67 14.57
CA ALA A 134 -3.38 -6.67 15.32
C ALA A 134 -4.25 -7.57 16.22
N ASN A 135 -5.50 -7.16 16.49
CA ASN A 135 -6.51 -7.97 17.15
C ASN A 135 -7.19 -8.99 16.21
N MET A 136 -7.09 -8.82 14.89
CA MET A 136 -7.73 -9.68 13.88
C MET A 136 -6.75 -10.52 13.06
N TYR A 137 -5.53 -10.01 12.84
CA TYR A 137 -4.52 -10.67 12.01
C TYR A 137 -3.23 -10.89 12.79
N ASP A 138 -2.51 -11.95 12.44
CA ASP A 138 -1.20 -12.24 13.02
C ASP A 138 -0.14 -11.30 12.43
N PHE A 139 0.61 -10.63 13.31
CA PHE A 139 1.77 -9.78 13.02
C PHE A 139 3.08 -10.38 13.56
N GLY A 140 3.07 -11.63 14.03
CA GLY A 140 4.26 -12.33 14.54
C GLY A 140 5.40 -12.44 13.54
N PHE A 141 5.12 -12.25 12.24
CA PHE A 141 6.14 -12.15 11.20
C PHE A 141 7.07 -10.92 11.34
N LEU A 142 6.70 -9.88 12.09
CA LEU A 142 7.50 -8.66 12.30
C LEU A 142 8.57 -8.82 13.39
N SER A 143 9.35 -9.90 13.37
CA SER A 143 10.37 -10.17 14.39
C SER A 143 11.67 -10.72 13.80
N PRO A 144 12.71 -9.89 13.60
CA PRO A 144 12.75 -8.43 13.80
C PRO A 144 12.09 -7.67 12.64
N CYS A 145 11.61 -6.44 12.90
CA CYS A 145 11.19 -5.52 11.85
C CYS A 145 12.41 -4.93 11.11
N PRO A 146 12.49 -5.00 9.77
CA PRO A 146 13.71 -4.67 9.02
C PRO A 146 13.87 -3.17 8.71
N ALA A 147 12.82 -2.36 8.92
CA ALA A 147 12.79 -0.96 8.51
C ALA A 147 12.25 -0.06 9.63
N HIS A 148 12.61 1.22 9.54
CA HIS A 148 11.99 2.25 10.38
C HIS A 148 10.60 2.58 9.86
N GLY A 149 9.69 2.96 10.74
CA GLY A 149 8.36 3.35 10.31
C GLY A 149 7.52 3.99 11.39
N LEU A 150 6.33 4.39 10.98
CA LEU A 150 5.33 5.04 11.82
C LEU A 150 4.08 4.17 11.87
N VAL A 151 3.62 3.88 13.08
CA VAL A 151 2.32 3.28 13.34
C VAL A 151 1.42 4.33 13.97
N LEU A 152 0.29 4.60 13.35
CA LEU A 152 -0.74 5.52 13.85
C LEU A 152 -1.95 4.71 14.28
N GLN A 153 -2.36 4.87 15.54
CA GLN A 153 -3.51 4.20 16.13
C GLN A 153 -4.42 5.23 16.79
N GLY A 154 -5.72 5.14 16.55
CA GLY A 154 -6.71 5.93 17.28
C GLY A 154 -6.90 5.35 18.69
N ASP A 155 -6.91 6.21 19.71
CA ASP A 155 -7.15 5.83 21.11
C ASP A 155 -8.60 5.42 21.40
N ARG A 156 -9.50 5.66 20.44
CA ARG A 156 -10.93 5.32 20.47
C ARG A 156 -11.36 4.59 19.19
N ASP A 157 -10.48 3.77 18.63
CA ASP A 157 -10.80 2.90 17.49
C ASP A 157 -11.59 1.68 18.01
N ASP A 158 -12.89 1.65 17.71
CA ASP A 158 -13.80 0.60 18.16
C ASP A 158 -13.70 -0.69 17.32
N ILE A 159 -12.91 -0.68 16.24
CA ILE A 159 -12.73 -1.83 15.34
C ILE A 159 -11.41 -2.53 15.66
N VAL A 160 -10.34 -1.76 15.73
CA VAL A 160 -8.97 -2.24 15.98
C VAL A 160 -8.48 -1.67 17.29
N ASN A 161 -8.32 -2.53 18.31
CA ASN A 161 -7.94 -2.15 19.67
C ASN A 161 -6.63 -2.80 20.14
#